data_AF-A0A167SLJ1-F1
#
_entry.id   AF-A0A167SLJ1-F1
#
_cell.length_a   1.000
_cell.length_b   1.000
_cell.length_c   1.000
_cell.angle_alpha   90.00
_cell.angle_beta   90.00
_cell.angle_gamma   90.00
#
_symmetry.space_group_name_H-M   'P 1'
#
loop_
_entity.id
_entity.type
_entity.pdbx_description
1 polymer ?
#
loop_
_entity_poly.entity_id
_entity_poly.type
_entity_poly.pdbx_seq_one_letter_code
_entity_poly.pdbx_strand_id
1 'polypeptide(L)'
;MEHVKKNFPKGLPKLADLAAFNAGKPVPPETAWIWGADDEIGRINLLTPEVTRAAQEGELKDGKVVSLNWSLAFPKRPSFHRSPLKHRIEVHPLSPCIFDDFYDTNSQAGSQWDGLRHFGHLGINKLYNNLDPKEVLEGTRCGIQAISKHGIAGRGVLLDYYGWAKKQGRPYDPTTQHAITVKDLQDVAKAQNVEFRVGDILFIRSGYVSRYHELEKENPAKLEDLADNPAFAGVEQSEEMKTFLHDQYFAAVAGDAPAFEVWPRKTEWYLHEYLLGLWGCLIGEMIFLEDLAQECEKRQRWTFFTTSAPLNSPGGIASFANALAFF
;
A
#
# COMPACT_ATOMS: atom_id res chain seq x y z
N MET A 1 -15.68 -10.27 11.12
CA MET A 1 -16.70 -9.28 11.56
C MET A 1 -17.42 -9.62 12.88
N GLU A 2 -17.65 -10.88 13.23
CA GLU A 2 -18.36 -11.23 14.48
C GLU A 2 -17.63 -10.74 15.75
N HIS A 3 -16.30 -10.92 15.80
CA HIS A 3 -15.47 -10.45 16.92
C HIS A 3 -15.57 -8.92 17.11
N VAL A 4 -15.51 -8.17 16.01
CA VAL A 4 -15.70 -6.71 16.02
C VAL A 4 -17.07 -6.36 16.60
N LYS A 5 -18.16 -6.97 16.09
CA LYS A 5 -19.53 -6.68 16.55
C LYS A 5 -19.74 -6.99 18.04
N LYS A 6 -19.04 -7.98 18.59
CA LYS A 6 -19.09 -8.32 20.02
C LYS A 6 -18.51 -7.21 20.89
N ASN A 7 -17.38 -6.64 20.50
CA ASN A 7 -16.69 -5.60 21.28
C ASN A 7 -17.19 -4.18 20.94
N PHE A 8 -17.67 -3.97 19.72
CA PHE A 8 -18.11 -2.69 19.17
C PHE A 8 -19.48 -2.86 18.49
N PRO A 9 -20.58 -2.89 19.27
CA PRO A 9 -21.92 -3.18 18.73
C PRO A 9 -22.44 -2.08 17.79
N LYS A 10 -21.85 -0.88 17.82
CA LYS A 10 -22.19 0.25 16.94
C LYS A 10 -21.49 0.21 15.58
N GLY A 11 -20.64 -0.78 15.33
CA GLY A 11 -19.87 -0.91 14.08
C GLY A 11 -18.36 -0.84 14.32
N LEU A 12 -17.62 -0.51 13.27
CA LEU A 12 -16.17 -0.37 13.33
C LEU A 12 -15.78 0.84 14.22
N PRO A 13 -14.92 0.67 15.24
CA PRO A 13 -14.57 1.75 16.18
C PRO A 13 -13.78 2.87 15.50
N LYS A 14 -14.02 4.13 15.84
CA LYS A 14 -13.10 5.21 15.44
C LYS A 14 -11.83 5.19 16.28
N LEU A 15 -10.82 5.96 15.89
CA LEU A 15 -9.55 6.05 16.63
C LEU A 15 -9.77 6.46 18.10
N ALA A 16 -10.73 7.37 18.35
CA ALA A 16 -11.13 7.77 19.69
C ALA A 16 -11.78 6.63 20.50
N ASP A 17 -12.57 5.77 19.85
CA ASP A 17 -13.19 4.61 20.50
C ASP A 17 -12.11 3.56 20.88
N LEU A 18 -11.08 3.39 20.04
CA LEU A 18 -9.94 2.53 20.34
C LEU A 18 -9.13 3.03 21.55
N ALA A 19 -8.85 4.33 21.61
CA ALA A 19 -8.14 4.93 22.74
C ALA A 19 -8.87 4.67 24.06
N ALA A 20 -10.19 4.81 24.08
CA ALA A 20 -11.01 4.48 25.25
C ALA A 20 -11.02 2.96 25.54
N PHE A 21 -11.15 2.13 24.52
CA PHE A 21 -11.16 0.67 24.66
C PHE A 21 -9.81 0.11 25.16
N ASN A 22 -8.70 0.74 24.81
CA ASN A 22 -7.35 0.32 25.16
C ASN A 22 -6.80 0.98 26.43
N ALA A 23 -7.57 1.88 27.06
CA ALA A 23 -7.17 2.52 28.30
C ALA A 23 -6.78 1.49 29.38
N GLY A 24 -5.54 1.62 29.89
CA GLY A 24 -4.98 0.73 30.91
C GLY A 24 -4.42 -0.61 30.39
N LYS A 25 -4.49 -0.89 29.08
CA LYS A 25 -3.87 -2.08 28.48
C LYS A 25 -2.41 -1.82 28.10
N PRO A 26 -1.56 -2.86 28.03
CA PRO A 26 -0.16 -2.73 27.62
C PRO A 26 -0.01 -2.64 26.10
N VAL A 27 -0.81 -1.81 25.43
CA VAL A 27 -0.77 -1.55 23.99
C VAL A 27 -0.98 -0.05 23.72
N PRO A 28 -0.49 0.49 22.60
CA PRO A 28 -0.80 1.86 22.20
C PRO A 28 -2.31 2.12 22.15
N PRO A 29 -2.77 3.34 22.48
CA PRO A 29 -4.19 3.69 22.45
C PRO A 29 -4.85 3.39 21.09
N GLU A 30 -4.12 3.60 20.00
CA GLU A 30 -4.59 3.44 18.61
C GLU A 30 -4.61 2.00 18.10
N THR A 31 -4.27 1.00 18.93
CA THR A 31 -4.23 -0.41 18.50
C THR A 31 -5.61 -0.92 18.08
N ALA A 32 -5.72 -1.38 16.82
CA ALA A 32 -6.94 -1.92 16.22
C ALA A 32 -6.87 -3.45 15.99
N TRP A 33 -6.31 -4.20 16.95
CA TRP A 33 -6.32 -5.67 16.95
C TRP A 33 -7.70 -6.23 17.33
N ILE A 34 -8.72 -5.86 16.55
CA ILE A 34 -10.15 -6.04 16.85
C ILE A 34 -10.76 -7.24 16.10
N TRP A 35 -9.97 -7.96 15.32
CA TRP A 35 -10.45 -9.02 14.41
C TRP A 35 -10.49 -10.41 15.07
N GLY A 36 -9.76 -10.57 16.18
CA GLY A 36 -9.62 -11.83 16.92
C GLY A 36 -8.14 -12.13 17.20
N ALA A 37 -7.86 -12.94 18.22
CA ALA A 37 -6.48 -13.26 18.63
C ALA A 37 -5.73 -14.12 17.60
N ASP A 38 -6.46 -14.89 16.79
CA ASP A 38 -5.92 -15.75 15.73
C ASP A 38 -5.93 -15.05 14.35
N ASP A 39 -6.27 -13.76 14.30
CA ASP A 39 -6.29 -13.03 13.04
C ASP A 39 -4.88 -12.76 12.50
N GLU A 40 -4.72 -12.97 11.19
CA GLU A 40 -3.45 -12.81 10.47
C GLU A 40 -3.55 -11.87 9.27
N ILE A 41 -4.72 -11.30 8.98
CA ILE A 41 -4.97 -10.54 7.75
C ILE A 41 -5.48 -9.11 7.97
N GLY A 42 -5.78 -8.72 9.21
CA GLY A 42 -6.10 -7.35 9.58
C GLY A 42 -7.28 -6.79 8.80
N ARG A 43 -7.09 -5.62 8.17
CA ARG A 43 -8.14 -4.93 7.41
C ARG A 43 -8.51 -5.62 6.11
N ILE A 44 -7.76 -6.62 5.64
CA ILE A 44 -8.21 -7.45 4.52
C ILE A 44 -9.50 -8.21 4.86
N ASN A 45 -9.82 -8.41 6.15
CA ASN A 45 -11.13 -8.90 6.60
C ASN A 45 -12.32 -8.03 6.15
N LEU A 46 -12.09 -6.78 5.72
CA LEU A 46 -13.13 -5.90 5.18
C LEU A 46 -13.57 -6.30 3.76
N LEU A 47 -12.73 -7.05 3.03
CA LEU A 47 -13.01 -7.53 1.68
C LEU A 47 -13.87 -8.80 1.72
N THR A 48 -15.06 -8.69 2.32
CA THR A 48 -16.00 -9.82 2.45
C THR A 48 -16.60 -10.19 1.09
N PRO A 49 -17.19 -11.39 0.93
CA PRO A 49 -17.87 -11.77 -0.31
C PRO A 49 -18.91 -10.74 -0.79
N GLU A 50 -19.62 -10.09 0.13
CA GLU A 50 -20.60 -9.04 -0.19
C GLU A 50 -19.92 -7.76 -0.71
N VAL A 51 -18.84 -7.32 -0.06
CA VAL A 51 -18.08 -6.13 -0.47
C VAL A 51 -17.43 -6.36 -1.83
N THR A 52 -16.80 -7.51 -2.03
CA THR A 52 -16.15 -7.89 -3.30
C THR A 52 -17.18 -8.01 -4.43
N ARG A 53 -18.35 -8.61 -4.18
CA ARG A 53 -19.43 -8.70 -5.17
C ARG A 53 -19.96 -7.31 -5.52
N ALA A 54 -20.23 -6.45 -4.53
CA ALA A 54 -20.71 -5.09 -4.79
C ALA A 54 -19.69 -4.26 -5.60
N ALA A 55 -18.39 -4.41 -5.32
CA ALA A 55 -17.34 -3.78 -6.10
C ALA A 55 -17.29 -4.31 -7.54
N GLN A 56 -17.38 -5.62 -7.73
CA GLN A 56 -17.41 -6.24 -9.07
C GLN A 56 -18.63 -5.76 -9.87
N GLU A 57 -19.83 -5.79 -9.28
CA GLU A 57 -21.06 -5.35 -9.92
C GLU A 57 -21.05 -3.85 -10.22
N GLY A 58 -20.46 -3.04 -9.32
CA GLY A 58 -20.48 -1.58 -9.39
C GLY A 58 -19.42 -0.98 -10.29
N GLU A 59 -18.25 -1.61 -10.42
CA GLU A 59 -17.07 -0.97 -11.00
C GLU A 59 -16.56 -1.64 -12.28
N LEU A 60 -16.82 -2.94 -12.50
CA LEU A 60 -16.42 -3.66 -13.72
C LEU A 60 -17.55 -3.58 -14.75
N LYS A 61 -17.47 -2.60 -15.66
CA LYS A 61 -18.51 -2.23 -16.63
C LYS A 61 -18.08 -2.43 -18.08
N ASP A 62 -16.83 -2.11 -18.39
CA ASP A 62 -16.34 -1.98 -19.77
C ASP A 62 -15.44 -3.16 -20.18
N GLY A 63 -14.92 -3.90 -19.19
CA GLY A 63 -13.94 -4.97 -19.38
C GLY A 63 -12.50 -4.47 -19.60
N LYS A 64 -12.22 -3.18 -19.39
CA LYS A 64 -10.88 -2.62 -19.61
C LYS A 64 -9.97 -3.00 -18.44
N VAL A 65 -8.91 -3.74 -18.75
CA VAL A 65 -7.87 -4.12 -17.78
C VAL A 65 -6.68 -3.18 -17.87
N VAL A 66 -6.13 -2.81 -16.71
CA VAL A 66 -4.92 -2.00 -16.55
C VAL A 66 -3.98 -2.70 -15.57
N SER A 67 -2.72 -2.93 -15.97
CA SER A 67 -1.69 -3.44 -15.06
C SER A 67 -1.25 -2.34 -14.11
N LEU A 68 -1.17 -2.66 -12.82
CA LEU A 68 -0.66 -1.75 -11.79
C LEU A 68 0.77 -2.10 -11.36
N ASN A 69 1.44 -2.96 -12.13
CA ASN A 69 2.79 -3.43 -11.84
C ASN A 69 3.79 -2.58 -12.62
N TRP A 70 4.70 -1.93 -11.90
CA TRP A 70 5.87 -1.34 -12.51
C TRP A 70 6.80 -2.46 -12.97
N SER A 71 7.65 -2.18 -13.96
CA SER A 71 8.57 -3.20 -14.46
C SER A 71 9.53 -3.61 -13.36
N LEU A 72 9.75 -4.91 -13.22
CA LEU A 72 10.70 -5.50 -12.26
C LEU A 72 12.14 -5.02 -12.45
N ALA A 73 12.47 -4.43 -13.59
CA ALA A 73 13.76 -3.79 -13.83
C ALA A 73 13.90 -2.43 -13.10
N PHE A 74 12.84 -1.93 -12.46
CA PHE A 74 12.82 -0.64 -11.81
C PHE A 74 12.42 -0.70 -10.34
N PRO A 75 12.90 0.28 -9.55
CA PRO A 75 13.97 1.23 -9.88
C PRO A 75 15.31 0.50 -10.13
N LYS A 76 16.13 1.04 -11.05
CA LYS A 76 17.45 0.47 -11.37
C LYS A 76 18.38 0.40 -10.15
N ARG A 77 18.20 1.34 -9.22
CA ARG A 77 18.84 1.37 -7.91
C ARG A 77 17.78 1.69 -6.86
N PRO A 78 17.27 0.68 -6.15
CA PRO A 78 16.31 0.89 -5.07
C PRO A 78 16.91 1.70 -3.91
N SER A 79 16.07 2.50 -3.24
CA SER A 79 16.43 3.22 -2.01
C SER A 79 16.46 2.28 -0.79
N PHE A 80 16.79 2.83 0.39
CA PHE A 80 16.77 2.12 1.68
C PHE A 80 17.74 0.92 1.73
N HIS A 81 18.91 1.06 1.10
CA HIS A 81 19.96 0.05 1.06
C HIS A 81 19.53 -1.31 0.48
N ARG A 82 18.48 -1.33 -0.34
CA ARG A 82 18.01 -2.54 -1.03
C ARG A 82 18.85 -2.79 -2.28
N SER A 83 19.15 -4.06 -2.56
CA SER A 83 19.87 -4.43 -3.78
C SER A 83 18.95 -4.36 -5.01
N PRO A 84 19.46 -3.97 -6.19
CA PRO A 84 18.71 -4.04 -7.42
C PRO A 84 18.40 -5.50 -7.81
N LEU A 85 17.31 -5.69 -8.55
CA LEU A 85 16.91 -6.99 -9.05
C LEU A 85 17.94 -7.52 -10.06
N LYS A 86 18.31 -8.79 -9.89
CA LYS A 86 19.08 -9.54 -10.90
C LYS A 86 18.16 -10.54 -11.58
N HIS A 87 18.10 -10.49 -12.90
CA HIS A 87 17.39 -11.42 -13.75
C HIS A 87 18.39 -12.16 -14.63
N ARG A 88 18.36 -13.48 -14.61
CA ARG A 88 19.15 -14.34 -15.52
C ARG A 88 18.24 -15.36 -16.18
N ILE A 89 18.54 -15.69 -17.42
CA ILE A 89 17.87 -16.71 -18.22
C ILE A 89 18.88 -17.83 -18.47
N GLU A 90 18.46 -19.07 -18.29
CA GLU A 90 19.25 -20.27 -18.58
C GLU A 90 18.56 -21.15 -19.60
N VAL A 91 19.37 -21.79 -20.45
CA VAL A 91 18.88 -22.79 -21.40
C VAL A 91 18.76 -24.13 -20.67
N HIS A 92 17.60 -24.78 -20.77
CA HIS A 92 17.41 -26.09 -20.16
C HIS A 92 18.27 -27.14 -20.87
N PRO A 93 18.93 -28.08 -20.16
CA PRO A 93 19.81 -29.09 -20.76
C PRO A 93 19.16 -30.04 -21.79
N LEU A 94 17.82 -30.03 -21.92
CA LEU A 94 17.09 -30.92 -22.83
C LEU A 94 17.06 -30.41 -24.26
N SER A 95 17.10 -29.09 -24.48
CA SER A 95 16.98 -28.49 -25.81
C SER A 95 17.38 -27.02 -25.79
N PRO A 96 18.03 -26.50 -26.85
CA PRO A 96 18.33 -25.07 -26.99
C PRO A 96 17.10 -24.18 -27.17
N CYS A 97 15.90 -24.75 -27.26
CA CYS A 97 14.63 -24.03 -27.37
C CYS A 97 13.79 -24.05 -26.09
N ILE A 98 14.38 -24.45 -24.95
CA ILE A 98 13.73 -24.43 -23.64
C ILE A 98 14.54 -23.53 -22.72
N PHE A 99 13.88 -22.60 -22.05
CA PHE A 99 14.51 -21.59 -21.21
C PHE A 99 13.77 -21.48 -19.87
N ASP A 100 14.53 -21.30 -18.81
CA ASP A 100 14.04 -20.97 -17.48
C ASP A 100 14.66 -19.63 -17.03
N ASP A 101 13.96 -18.87 -16.20
CA ASP A 101 14.46 -17.63 -15.63
C ASP A 101 14.62 -17.70 -14.11
N PHE A 102 15.48 -16.82 -13.59
CA PHE A 102 15.74 -16.71 -12.15
C PHE A 102 15.80 -15.25 -11.75
N TYR A 103 15.16 -14.98 -10.61
CA TYR A 103 15.11 -13.67 -9.98
C TYR A 103 15.83 -13.73 -8.62
N ASP A 104 16.82 -12.86 -8.43
CA ASP A 104 17.44 -12.57 -7.13
C ASP A 104 17.11 -11.12 -6.79
N THR A 105 16.25 -10.93 -5.78
CA THR A 105 15.72 -9.61 -5.44
C THR A 105 15.19 -9.57 -4.01
N ASN A 106 15.20 -8.37 -3.45
CA ASN A 106 14.44 -8.06 -2.24
C ASN A 106 12.97 -7.83 -2.65
N SER A 107 12.00 -8.48 -1.99
CA SER A 107 10.58 -8.35 -2.37
C SER A 107 10.00 -6.95 -2.14
N GLN A 108 10.76 -6.07 -1.47
CA GLN A 108 10.48 -4.65 -1.30
C GLN A 108 11.25 -3.74 -2.28
N ALA A 109 11.88 -4.27 -3.32
CA ALA A 109 12.71 -3.48 -4.22
C ALA A 109 11.96 -2.74 -5.33
N GLY A 110 10.67 -3.00 -5.56
CA GLY A 110 9.86 -2.44 -6.65
C GLY A 110 8.36 -2.44 -6.32
N SER A 111 7.45 -2.55 -7.31
CA SER A 111 6.01 -2.61 -7.00
C SER A 111 5.66 -3.76 -6.06
N GLN A 112 5.11 -3.45 -4.89
CA GLN A 112 4.97 -4.42 -3.80
C GLN A 112 3.72 -4.20 -2.95
N TRP A 113 3.44 -5.20 -2.12
CA TRP A 113 2.63 -5.10 -0.91
C TRP A 113 3.46 -5.49 0.30
N ASP A 114 3.61 -4.56 1.25
CA ASP A 114 4.15 -4.83 2.57
C ASP A 114 3.13 -5.59 3.41
N GLY A 115 3.56 -6.76 3.89
CA GLY A 115 2.79 -7.59 4.80
C GLY A 115 2.93 -7.15 6.25
N LEU A 116 2.13 -7.76 7.11
CA LEU A 116 2.03 -7.41 8.53
C LEU A 116 3.28 -7.81 9.35
N ARG A 117 4.25 -8.46 8.70
CA ARG A 117 5.58 -8.77 9.22
C ARG A 117 6.64 -7.72 8.88
N HIS A 118 6.33 -6.74 8.03
CA HIS A 118 7.33 -5.80 7.51
C HIS A 118 7.75 -4.75 8.53
N PHE A 119 6.78 -4.10 9.18
CA PHE A 119 7.03 -3.00 10.11
C PHE A 119 6.14 -3.14 11.35
N GLY A 120 6.76 -3.22 12.53
CA GLY A 120 6.06 -3.26 13.82
C GLY A 120 6.04 -1.90 14.51
N HIS A 121 5.32 -1.80 15.62
CA HIS A 121 5.36 -0.61 16.47
C HIS A 121 6.61 -0.62 17.33
N LEU A 122 7.51 0.34 17.10
CA LEU A 122 8.86 0.36 17.66
C LEU A 122 8.82 0.61 19.18
N GLY A 123 7.86 1.41 19.66
CA GLY A 123 7.74 1.71 21.10
C GLY A 123 7.40 0.51 21.99
N ILE A 124 6.73 -0.51 21.45
CA ILE A 124 6.38 -1.74 22.20
C ILE A 124 7.10 -2.99 21.68
N ASN A 125 7.89 -2.87 20.61
CA ASN A 125 8.59 -3.96 19.94
C ASN A 125 7.68 -5.15 19.58
N LYS A 126 6.49 -4.84 19.04
CA LYS A 126 5.52 -5.84 18.56
C LYS A 126 5.05 -5.50 17.16
N LEU A 127 4.75 -6.52 16.39
CA LEU A 127 4.08 -6.40 15.10
C LEU A 127 2.58 -6.62 15.28
N TYR A 128 1.86 -6.71 14.15
CA TYR A 128 0.42 -6.90 14.13
C TYR A 128 -0.05 -8.05 15.03
N ASN A 129 -1.13 -7.80 15.77
CA ASN A 129 -1.80 -8.77 16.63
C ASN A 129 -0.88 -9.43 17.69
N ASN A 130 -0.06 -8.60 18.34
CA ASN A 130 0.91 -8.99 19.37
C ASN A 130 1.95 -10.03 18.88
N LEU A 131 2.28 -10.00 17.59
CA LEU A 131 3.33 -10.85 17.03
C LEU A 131 4.70 -10.40 17.54
N ASP A 132 5.43 -11.33 18.16
CA ASP A 132 6.79 -11.09 18.61
C ASP A 132 7.78 -11.13 17.44
N PRO A 133 8.80 -10.25 17.39
CA PRO A 133 9.85 -10.31 16.39
C PRO A 133 10.55 -11.69 16.28
N LYS A 134 10.65 -12.46 17.38
CA LYS A 134 11.20 -13.83 17.33
C LYS A 134 10.31 -14.78 16.52
N GLU A 135 9.00 -14.64 16.64
CA GLU A 135 8.05 -15.43 15.85
C GLU A 135 8.13 -15.12 14.35
N VAL A 136 8.61 -13.93 13.97
CA VAL A 136 8.86 -13.58 12.56
C VAL A 136 9.94 -14.47 11.96
N LEU A 137 10.99 -14.78 12.72
CA LEU A 137 12.13 -15.58 12.25
C LEU A 137 11.84 -17.08 12.21
N GLU A 138 10.96 -17.57 13.08
CA GLU A 138 10.77 -19.02 13.30
C GLU A 138 9.42 -19.54 12.81
N GLY A 139 8.39 -18.70 12.79
CA GLY A 139 7.01 -19.07 12.49
C GLY A 139 6.50 -18.52 11.17
N THR A 140 5.21 -18.73 10.91
CA THR A 140 4.52 -18.23 9.70
C THR A 140 3.39 -17.26 9.98
N ARG A 141 3.01 -17.05 11.25
CA ARG A 141 1.90 -16.17 11.65
C ARG A 141 2.06 -14.75 11.07
N CYS A 142 0.96 -14.21 10.54
CA CYS A 142 0.86 -12.93 9.84
C CYS A 142 1.73 -12.83 8.58
N GLY A 143 2.22 -13.95 8.06
CA GLY A 143 2.99 -13.99 6.82
C GLY A 143 2.11 -13.78 5.59
N ILE A 144 2.73 -13.34 4.50
CA ILE A 144 2.03 -12.95 3.27
C ILE A 144 1.18 -14.08 2.65
N GLN A 145 1.47 -15.36 2.97
CA GLN A 145 0.62 -16.49 2.60
C GLN A 145 -0.80 -16.41 3.17
N ALA A 146 -1.00 -15.78 4.34
CA ALA A 146 -2.34 -15.58 4.91
C ALA A 146 -3.17 -14.64 4.02
N ILE A 147 -2.53 -13.56 3.54
CA ILE A 147 -3.12 -12.65 2.56
C ILE A 147 -3.35 -13.37 1.22
N SER A 148 -2.38 -14.18 0.75
CA SER A 148 -2.51 -14.94 -0.49
C SER A 148 -3.70 -15.90 -0.50
N LYS A 149 -3.98 -16.57 0.63
CA LYS A 149 -5.14 -17.47 0.78
C LYS A 149 -6.49 -16.74 0.71
N HIS A 150 -6.53 -15.48 1.12
CA HIS A 150 -7.73 -14.65 1.03
C HIS A 150 -7.83 -13.97 -0.35
N GLY A 151 -6.71 -13.47 -0.86
CA GLY A 151 -6.62 -12.57 -2.00
C GLY A 151 -6.96 -11.13 -1.64
N ILE A 152 -6.60 -10.21 -2.53
CA ILE A 152 -7.02 -8.81 -2.46
C ILE A 152 -7.92 -8.58 -3.66
N ALA A 153 -9.22 -8.41 -3.43
CA ALA A 153 -10.18 -8.11 -4.48
C ALA A 153 -11.28 -7.20 -3.92
N GLY A 154 -11.53 -6.06 -4.57
CA GLY A 154 -12.47 -5.09 -4.05
C GLY A 154 -12.51 -3.81 -4.86
N ARG A 155 -13.08 -2.75 -4.26
CA ARG A 155 -13.16 -1.45 -4.90
C ARG A 155 -11.86 -0.68 -4.67
N GLY A 156 -11.17 -0.34 -5.76
CA GLY A 156 -10.07 0.60 -5.76
C GLY A 156 -10.57 2.04 -5.93
N VAL A 157 -9.90 2.96 -5.25
CA VAL A 157 -10.12 4.41 -5.36
C VAL A 157 -8.78 5.08 -5.63
N LEU A 158 -8.65 5.80 -6.74
CA LEU A 158 -7.45 6.58 -7.05
C LEU A 158 -7.66 8.04 -6.67
N LEU A 159 -6.77 8.62 -5.87
CA LEU A 159 -6.57 10.05 -5.73
C LEU A 159 -5.32 10.46 -6.52
N ASP A 160 -5.51 11.13 -7.67
CA ASP A 160 -4.42 11.63 -8.51
C ASP A 160 -3.98 13.02 -8.07
N TYR A 161 -3.29 13.07 -6.94
CA TYR A 161 -2.71 14.30 -6.42
C TYR A 161 -1.74 14.94 -7.42
N TYR A 162 -0.92 14.15 -8.12
CA TYR A 162 0.05 14.67 -9.07
C TYR A 162 -0.61 15.38 -10.26
N GLY A 163 -1.58 14.73 -10.92
CA GLY A 163 -2.32 15.31 -12.03
C GLY A 163 -3.13 16.53 -11.59
N TRP A 164 -3.77 16.45 -10.43
CA TRP A 164 -4.50 17.57 -9.85
C TRP A 164 -3.60 18.77 -9.53
N ALA A 165 -2.46 18.56 -8.85
CA ALA A 165 -1.53 19.64 -8.51
C ALA A 165 -0.98 20.34 -9.75
N LYS A 166 -0.65 19.59 -10.81
CA LYS A 166 -0.25 20.15 -12.12
C LYS A 166 -1.36 21.01 -12.74
N LYS A 167 -2.61 20.53 -12.77
CA LYS A 167 -3.77 21.29 -13.29
C LYS A 167 -4.02 22.58 -12.50
N GLN A 168 -3.71 22.60 -11.21
CA GLN A 168 -3.79 23.78 -10.36
C GLN A 168 -2.58 24.74 -10.49
N GLY A 169 -1.56 24.38 -11.28
CA GLY A 169 -0.33 25.17 -11.41
C GLY A 169 0.49 25.23 -10.12
N ARG A 170 0.33 24.27 -9.21
CA ARG A 170 1.08 24.22 -7.96
C ARG A 170 2.53 23.77 -8.23
N PRO A 171 3.55 24.47 -7.69
CA PRO A 171 4.91 23.98 -7.74
C PRO A 171 5.00 22.69 -6.91
N TYR A 172 5.37 21.58 -7.55
CA TYR A 172 5.40 20.26 -6.93
C TYR A 172 6.48 19.38 -7.57
N ASP A 173 7.34 18.78 -6.75
CA ASP A 173 8.34 17.78 -7.15
C ASP A 173 8.20 16.54 -6.25
N PRO A 174 7.80 15.38 -6.79
CA PRO A 174 7.63 14.15 -6.01
C PRO A 174 8.95 13.55 -5.51
N THR A 175 10.09 14.10 -5.92
CA THR A 175 11.45 13.71 -5.47
C THR A 175 12.00 14.63 -4.39
N THR A 176 11.10 15.25 -3.62
CA THR A 176 11.43 16.12 -2.47
C THR A 176 10.57 15.76 -1.26
N GLN A 177 10.92 16.25 -0.08
CA GLN A 177 10.15 16.05 1.15
C GLN A 177 8.85 16.88 1.17
N HIS A 178 7.93 16.59 0.24
CA HIS A 178 6.62 17.25 0.15
C HIS A 178 5.55 16.42 0.87
N ALA A 179 4.92 17.01 1.89
CA ALA A 179 3.85 16.37 2.64
C ALA A 179 2.48 16.62 1.97
N ILE A 180 1.78 15.54 1.61
CA ILE A 180 0.41 15.60 1.09
C ILE A 180 -0.55 15.53 2.29
N THR A 181 -1.22 16.63 2.58
CA THR A 181 -2.06 16.78 3.78
C THR A 181 -3.43 16.11 3.62
N VAL A 182 -4.17 15.91 4.71
CA VAL A 182 -5.57 15.45 4.65
C VAL A 182 -6.41 16.40 3.82
N LYS A 183 -6.20 17.70 3.97
CA LYS A 183 -6.90 18.72 3.18
C LYS A 183 -6.62 18.55 1.68
N ASP A 184 -5.37 18.29 1.28
CA ASP A 184 -5.05 18.04 -0.13
C ASP A 184 -5.77 16.80 -0.66
N LEU A 185 -5.79 15.69 0.09
CA LEU A 185 -6.51 14.47 -0.30
C LEU A 185 -8.01 14.70 -0.42
N GLN A 186 -8.60 15.49 0.48
CA GLN A 186 -10.02 15.87 0.42
C GLN A 186 -10.32 16.80 -0.76
N ASP A 187 -9.46 17.78 -1.05
CA ASP A 187 -9.59 18.67 -2.20
C ASP A 187 -9.53 17.86 -3.52
N VAL A 188 -8.62 16.89 -3.61
CA VAL A 188 -8.51 15.96 -4.75
C VAL A 188 -9.75 15.09 -4.87
N ALA A 189 -10.19 14.45 -3.78
CA ALA A 189 -11.39 13.61 -3.77
C ALA A 189 -12.63 14.40 -4.22
N LYS A 190 -12.77 15.65 -3.76
CA LYS A 190 -13.84 16.56 -4.18
C LYS A 190 -13.75 16.90 -5.66
N ALA A 191 -12.56 17.24 -6.16
CA ALA A 191 -12.36 17.55 -7.58
C ALA A 191 -12.64 16.34 -8.49
N GLN A 192 -12.39 15.14 -8.00
CA GLN A 192 -12.62 13.87 -8.68
C GLN A 192 -14.02 13.28 -8.44
N ASN A 193 -14.86 13.95 -7.65
CA ASN A 193 -16.19 13.48 -7.23
C ASN A 193 -16.16 12.06 -6.63
N VAL A 194 -15.22 11.81 -5.72
CA VAL A 194 -15.02 10.54 -5.04
C VAL A 194 -15.65 10.56 -3.66
N GLU A 195 -16.42 9.52 -3.35
CA GLU A 195 -16.86 9.18 -2.01
C GLU A 195 -16.21 7.88 -1.57
N PHE A 196 -15.60 7.88 -0.38
CA PHE A 196 -14.99 6.70 0.22
C PHE A 196 -16.04 5.78 0.85
N ARG A 197 -15.76 4.48 0.81
CA ARG A 197 -16.54 3.42 1.42
C ARG A 197 -15.62 2.54 2.27
N VAL A 198 -16.18 1.99 3.34
CA VAL A 198 -15.49 0.97 4.16
C VAL A 198 -15.06 -0.19 3.26
N GLY A 199 -13.79 -0.59 3.39
CA GLY A 199 -13.20 -1.67 2.60
C GLY A 199 -12.62 -1.23 1.26
N ASP A 200 -12.68 0.06 0.91
CA ASP A 200 -11.98 0.57 -0.26
C ASP A 200 -10.46 0.32 -0.15
N ILE A 201 -9.83 0.09 -1.29
CA ILE A 201 -8.37 0.07 -1.42
C ILE A 201 -7.96 1.43 -1.99
N LEU A 202 -7.29 2.23 -1.15
CA LEU A 202 -6.90 3.59 -1.51
C LEU A 202 -5.59 3.59 -2.28
N PHE A 203 -5.57 4.22 -3.46
CA PHE A 203 -4.37 4.50 -4.24
C PHE A 203 -4.13 6.01 -4.29
N ILE A 204 -2.92 6.45 -3.99
CA ILE A 204 -2.51 7.85 -4.10
C ILE A 204 -1.39 7.93 -5.13
N ARG A 205 -1.66 8.62 -6.25
CA ARG A 205 -0.62 8.94 -7.22
C ARG A 205 0.05 10.25 -6.82
N SER A 206 1.21 10.13 -6.18
CA SER A 206 2.09 11.25 -5.86
C SER A 206 2.98 11.61 -7.06
N GLY A 207 3.15 10.74 -8.05
CA GLY A 207 3.81 11.06 -9.33
C GLY A 207 5.30 10.69 -9.38
N TYR A 208 5.80 9.92 -8.40
CA TYR A 208 7.19 9.48 -8.36
C TYR A 208 7.57 8.68 -9.60
N VAL A 209 6.75 7.73 -10.03
CA VAL A 209 7.06 6.89 -11.21
C VAL A 209 7.18 7.74 -12.48
N SER A 210 6.27 8.70 -12.69
CA SER A 210 6.36 9.66 -13.80
C SER A 210 7.68 10.42 -13.75
N ARG A 211 8.01 11.00 -12.57
CA ARG A 211 9.23 11.80 -12.42
C ARG A 211 10.50 10.97 -12.53
N TYR A 212 10.48 9.70 -12.13
CA TYR A 212 11.58 8.78 -12.27
C TYR A 212 11.98 8.61 -13.75
N HIS A 213 11.00 8.35 -14.62
CA HIS A 213 11.24 8.17 -16.07
C HIS A 213 11.67 9.47 -16.77
N GLU A 214 11.24 10.63 -16.28
CA GLU A 214 11.75 11.93 -16.75
C GLU A 214 13.23 12.09 -16.36
N LEU A 215 13.56 11.87 -15.08
CA LEU A 215 14.93 11.99 -14.57
C LEU A 215 15.90 10.97 -15.18
N GLU A 216 15.43 9.78 -15.55
CA GLU A 216 16.26 8.80 -16.27
C GLU A 216 16.82 9.38 -17.58
N LYS A 217 16.10 10.29 -18.23
CA LYS A 217 16.52 10.94 -19.47
C LYS A 217 17.23 12.26 -19.22
N GLU A 218 16.71 13.04 -18.27
CA GLU A 218 17.14 14.43 -18.01
C GLU A 218 18.35 14.52 -17.08
N ASN A 219 18.37 13.73 -16.00
CA ASN A 219 19.38 13.81 -14.95
C ASN A 219 19.52 12.49 -14.16
N PRO A 220 20.17 11.46 -14.74
CA PRO A 220 20.37 10.16 -14.07
C PRO A 220 21.09 10.26 -12.73
N ALA A 221 22.01 11.23 -12.58
CA ALA A 221 22.75 11.46 -11.33
C ALA A 221 21.82 11.81 -10.16
N LYS A 222 20.69 12.50 -10.42
CA LYS A 222 19.68 12.76 -9.37
C LYS A 222 19.01 11.45 -8.90
N LEU A 223 18.85 10.45 -9.77
CA LEU A 223 18.32 9.15 -9.36
C LEU A 223 19.32 8.37 -8.49
N GLU A 224 20.61 8.49 -8.79
CA GLU A 224 21.68 7.92 -7.95
C GLU A 224 21.69 8.55 -6.57
N ASP A 225 21.57 9.88 -6.49
CA ASP A 225 21.48 10.62 -5.24
C ASP A 225 20.21 10.24 -4.44
N LEU A 226 19.04 10.13 -5.09
CA LEU A 226 17.80 9.69 -4.41
C LEU A 226 17.87 8.26 -3.87
N ALA A 227 18.71 7.40 -4.45
CA ALA A 227 18.92 6.06 -3.91
C ALA A 227 19.74 6.09 -2.60
N ASP A 228 20.74 6.98 -2.51
CA ASP A 228 21.62 7.14 -1.35
C ASP A 228 21.03 8.05 -0.27
N ASN A 229 20.37 9.12 -0.68
CA ASN A 229 19.77 10.18 0.12
C ASN A 229 18.27 10.32 -0.25
N PRO A 230 17.43 9.34 0.12
CA PRO A 230 16.03 9.33 -0.27
C PRO A 230 15.27 10.56 0.24
N ALA A 231 14.53 11.20 -0.65
CA ALA A 231 13.56 12.24 -0.36
C ALA A 231 12.38 12.10 -1.32
N PHE A 232 11.19 11.82 -0.79
CA PHE A 232 10.01 11.51 -1.59
C PHE A 232 8.77 12.19 -1.02
N ALA A 233 7.92 12.66 -1.92
CA ALA A 233 6.61 13.13 -1.54
C ALA A 233 5.73 11.95 -1.17
N GLY A 234 4.88 12.14 -0.17
CA GLY A 234 3.96 11.11 0.32
C GLY A 234 2.95 11.72 1.28
N VAL A 235 2.10 10.87 1.87
CA VAL A 235 1.11 11.37 2.83
C VAL A 235 1.80 11.96 4.07
N GLU A 236 1.23 13.05 4.58
CA GLU A 236 1.73 13.69 5.79
C GLU A 236 1.66 12.76 7.02
N GLN A 237 2.69 12.80 7.87
CA GLN A 237 2.69 12.17 9.18
C GLN A 237 2.09 13.11 10.22
N SER A 238 0.78 13.07 10.40
CA SER A 238 0.05 13.88 11.38
C SER A 238 -1.06 13.08 12.08
N GLU A 239 -1.47 13.56 13.26
CA GLU A 239 -2.63 12.99 13.97
C GLU A 239 -3.92 13.08 13.14
N GLU A 240 -4.05 14.14 12.34
CA GLU A 240 -5.16 14.30 11.40
C GLU A 240 -5.13 13.22 10.32
N MET A 241 -3.96 12.95 9.72
CA MET A 241 -3.81 11.86 8.74
C MET A 241 -4.08 10.50 9.36
N LYS A 242 -3.61 10.24 10.60
CA LYS A 242 -3.94 9.00 11.32
C LYS A 242 -5.45 8.84 11.47
N THR A 243 -6.14 9.89 11.93
CA THR A 243 -7.60 9.89 12.11
C THR A 243 -8.30 9.66 10.77
N PHE A 244 -7.89 10.36 9.71
CA PHE A 244 -8.45 10.21 8.38
C PHE A 244 -8.30 8.78 7.85
N LEU A 245 -7.09 8.23 7.79
CA LEU A 245 -6.86 6.87 7.27
C LEU A 245 -7.49 5.79 8.14
N HIS A 246 -7.54 6.02 9.47
CA HIS A 246 -8.15 5.06 10.37
C HIS A 246 -9.66 5.01 10.20
N ASP A 247 -10.33 6.15 10.33
CA ASP A 247 -11.79 6.22 10.43
C ASP A 247 -12.51 6.01 9.09
N GLN A 248 -11.78 6.11 7.97
CA GLN A 248 -12.29 5.72 6.65
C GLN A 248 -12.32 4.18 6.46
N TYR A 249 -11.55 3.42 7.24
CA TYR A 249 -11.49 1.97 7.15
C TYR A 249 -11.18 1.44 5.74
N PHE A 250 -10.13 1.98 5.11
CA PHE A 250 -9.55 1.38 3.92
C PHE A 250 -9.01 -0.02 4.23
N ALA A 251 -9.27 -0.99 3.33
CA ALA A 251 -8.77 -2.36 3.46
C ALA A 251 -7.24 -2.42 3.32
N ALA A 252 -6.70 -1.59 2.43
CA ALA A 252 -5.28 -1.38 2.22
C ALA A 252 -5.06 0.02 1.62
N VAL A 253 -3.83 0.53 1.73
CA VAL A 253 -3.43 1.81 1.14
C VAL A 253 -2.23 1.59 0.23
N ALA A 254 -2.12 2.36 -0.84
CA ALA A 254 -1.04 2.21 -1.80
C ALA A 254 -0.66 3.55 -2.46
N GLY A 255 0.58 3.65 -2.91
CA GLY A 255 1.07 4.78 -3.69
C GLY A 255 2.14 4.38 -4.72
N ASP A 256 2.54 5.33 -5.54
CA ASP A 256 3.56 5.15 -6.57
C ASP A 256 4.97 5.58 -6.14
N ALA A 257 5.14 6.07 -4.90
CA ALA A 257 6.44 6.39 -4.32
C ALA A 257 7.12 5.18 -3.64
N PRO A 258 8.45 5.25 -3.39
CA PRO A 258 9.18 4.22 -2.64
C PRO A 258 8.84 4.14 -1.15
N ALA A 259 8.12 5.14 -0.63
CA ALA A 259 7.51 5.14 0.70
C ALA A 259 6.09 5.69 0.57
N PHE A 260 5.09 5.08 1.22
CA PHE A 260 3.72 5.61 1.18
C PHE A 260 3.58 6.99 1.85
N GLU A 261 4.25 7.15 3.00
CA GLU A 261 4.34 8.41 3.73
C GLU A 261 5.50 9.29 3.23
N VAL A 262 5.41 10.60 3.48
CA VAL A 262 6.48 11.53 3.12
C VAL A 262 7.80 11.12 3.77
N TRP A 263 8.88 11.19 3.00
CA TRP A 263 10.22 10.83 3.45
C TRP A 263 11.25 11.94 3.17
N PRO A 264 12.17 12.25 4.10
CA PRO A 264 12.26 11.72 5.47
C PRO A 264 11.10 12.20 6.36
N ARG A 265 10.86 11.52 7.48
CA ARG A 265 9.87 11.97 8.46
C ARG A 265 10.32 13.22 9.23
N LYS A 266 9.35 13.95 9.78
CA LYS A 266 9.58 15.03 10.77
C LYS A 266 9.05 14.69 12.17
N THR A 267 8.31 13.60 12.29
CA THR A 267 7.75 13.05 13.52
C THR A 267 8.71 12.05 14.17
N GLU A 268 8.48 11.72 15.44
CA GLU A 268 9.25 10.68 16.14
C GLU A 268 8.84 9.26 15.71
N TRP A 269 7.59 9.08 15.29
CA TRP A 269 7.00 7.83 14.83
C TRP A 269 6.86 7.80 13.30
N TYR A 270 6.74 6.60 12.75
CA TYR A 270 6.40 6.36 11.33
C TYR A 270 4.94 5.99 11.17
N LEU A 271 4.25 6.50 10.15
CA LEU A 271 2.88 6.08 9.83
C LEU A 271 2.81 4.58 9.52
N HIS A 272 3.90 3.99 9.01
CA HIS A 272 4.06 2.53 8.86
C HIS A 272 3.74 1.75 10.15
N GLU A 273 4.12 2.25 11.33
CA GLU A 273 3.86 1.59 12.62
C GLU A 273 2.36 1.43 12.88
N TYR A 274 1.59 2.45 12.50
CA TYR A 274 0.15 2.48 12.70
C TYR A 274 -0.56 1.62 11.66
N LEU A 275 -0.25 1.83 10.38
CA LEU A 275 -0.86 1.09 9.29
C LEU A 275 -0.62 -0.42 9.45
N LEU A 276 0.63 -0.87 9.49
CA LEU A 276 0.96 -2.29 9.54
C LEU A 276 0.82 -2.85 10.96
N GLY A 277 1.55 -2.29 11.91
CA GLY A 277 1.68 -2.83 13.27
C GLY A 277 0.42 -2.70 14.12
N LEU A 278 -0.23 -1.53 14.12
CA LEU A 278 -1.37 -1.29 15.01
C LEU A 278 -2.71 -1.62 14.36
N TRP A 279 -2.87 -1.40 13.05
CA TRP A 279 -4.17 -1.50 12.39
C TRP A 279 -4.33 -2.72 11.49
N GLY A 280 -3.24 -3.38 11.10
CA GLY A 280 -3.29 -4.50 10.16
C GLY A 280 -3.70 -4.07 8.75
N CYS A 281 -3.32 -2.87 8.34
CA CYS A 281 -3.57 -2.27 7.03
C CYS A 281 -2.32 -2.41 6.16
N LEU A 282 -2.42 -3.15 5.06
CA LEU A 282 -1.31 -3.32 4.12
C LEU A 282 -0.92 -2.00 3.44
N ILE A 283 0.34 -1.89 3.07
CA ILE A 283 0.91 -0.76 2.33
C ILE A 283 1.41 -1.25 0.97
N GLY A 284 0.96 -0.60 -0.10
CA GLY A 284 1.45 -0.83 -1.45
C GLY A 284 2.39 0.29 -1.87
N GLU A 285 3.58 -0.06 -2.35
CA GLU A 285 4.60 0.93 -2.72
C GLU A 285 5.04 0.73 -4.17
N MET A 286 5.43 1.84 -4.81
CA MET A 286 5.82 1.87 -6.23
C MET A 286 4.79 1.22 -7.15
N ILE A 287 3.50 1.32 -6.84
CA ILE A 287 2.42 0.83 -7.71
C ILE A 287 2.40 1.68 -8.99
N PHE A 288 2.27 1.04 -10.15
CA PHE A 288 2.25 1.73 -11.43
C PHE A 288 0.87 2.35 -11.68
N LEU A 289 0.73 3.64 -11.39
CA LEU A 289 -0.56 4.35 -11.45
C LEU A 289 -0.73 5.22 -12.72
N GLU A 290 0.25 5.25 -13.62
CA GLU A 290 0.25 6.14 -14.80
C GLU A 290 -0.89 5.81 -15.77
N ASP A 291 -0.97 4.56 -16.23
CA ASP A 291 -2.02 4.13 -17.16
C ASP A 291 -3.40 4.15 -16.48
N LEU A 292 -3.45 3.85 -15.17
CA LEU A 292 -4.67 3.92 -14.39
C LEU A 292 -5.22 5.35 -14.34
N ALA A 293 -4.37 6.33 -14.03
CA ALA A 293 -4.76 7.74 -14.00
C ALA A 293 -5.28 8.22 -15.36
N GLN A 294 -4.65 7.79 -16.46
CA GLN A 294 -5.14 8.08 -17.81
C GLN A 294 -6.52 7.48 -18.08
N GLU A 295 -6.76 6.22 -17.70
CA GLU A 295 -8.06 5.57 -17.90
C GLU A 295 -9.16 6.18 -17.00
N CYS A 296 -8.80 6.59 -15.77
CA CYS A 296 -9.69 7.33 -14.88
C CYS A 296 -10.09 8.69 -15.49
N GLU A 297 -9.12 9.46 -15.97
CA GLU A 297 -9.36 10.77 -16.58
C GLU A 297 -10.22 10.66 -17.84
N LYS A 298 -9.95 9.68 -18.72
CA LYS A 298 -10.77 9.46 -19.94
C LYS A 298 -12.24 9.19 -19.60
N ARG A 299 -12.50 8.50 -18.49
CA ARG A 299 -13.86 8.13 -18.03
C ARG A 299 -14.48 9.14 -17.08
N GLN A 300 -13.70 10.09 -16.57
CA GLN A 300 -14.06 10.91 -15.41
C GLN A 300 -14.56 10.04 -14.24
N ARG A 301 -13.95 8.87 -14.05
CA ARG A 301 -14.31 7.89 -13.01
C ARG A 301 -13.05 7.44 -12.30
N TRP A 302 -12.98 7.70 -11.00
CA TRP A 302 -11.79 7.47 -10.17
C TRP A 302 -11.93 6.27 -9.24
N THR A 303 -12.95 5.45 -9.48
CA THR A 303 -13.21 4.17 -8.82
C THR A 303 -13.23 3.06 -9.86
N PHE A 304 -12.74 1.88 -9.45
CA PHE A 304 -12.56 0.72 -10.31
C PHE A 304 -12.58 -0.55 -9.46
N PHE A 305 -12.81 -1.70 -10.09
CA PHE A 305 -12.57 -2.97 -9.42
C PHE A 305 -11.07 -3.26 -9.48
N THR A 306 -10.46 -3.71 -8.39
CA THR A 306 -9.03 -4.05 -8.36
C THR A 306 -8.82 -5.41 -7.76
N THR A 307 -7.83 -6.12 -8.29
CA THR A 307 -7.36 -7.38 -7.74
C THR A 307 -5.85 -7.36 -7.57
N SER A 308 -5.36 -8.03 -6.54
CA SER A 308 -3.96 -8.40 -6.39
C SER A 308 -3.87 -9.82 -5.85
N ALA A 309 -2.91 -10.58 -6.37
CA ALA A 309 -2.63 -11.95 -5.95
C ALA A 309 -1.22 -12.05 -5.36
N PRO A 310 -1.06 -11.77 -4.06
CA PRO A 310 0.21 -11.94 -3.35
C PRO A 310 0.74 -13.37 -3.42
N LEU A 311 2.06 -13.53 -3.44
CA LEU A 311 2.72 -14.82 -3.45
C LEU A 311 2.33 -15.65 -2.22
N ASN A 312 2.05 -16.94 -2.44
CA ASN A 312 1.88 -17.90 -1.36
C ASN A 312 3.26 -18.30 -0.82
N SER A 313 3.88 -17.41 -0.06
CA SER A 313 5.21 -17.59 0.54
C SER A 313 5.06 -17.75 2.06
N PRO A 314 5.16 -18.97 2.62
CA PRO A 314 5.01 -19.20 4.06
C PRO A 314 6.01 -18.38 4.89
N GLY A 315 5.49 -17.55 5.79
CA GLY A 315 6.30 -16.64 6.60
C GLY A 315 6.86 -15.43 5.84
N GLY A 316 6.48 -15.24 4.58
CA GLY A 316 6.96 -14.13 3.75
C GLY A 316 6.58 -12.77 4.34
N ILE A 317 7.47 -11.79 4.14
CA ILE A 317 7.35 -10.42 4.67
C ILE A 317 6.47 -9.54 3.80
N ALA A 318 6.62 -9.68 2.47
CA ALA A 318 5.96 -8.89 1.45
C ALA A 318 5.75 -9.75 0.19
N SER A 319 5.04 -9.21 -0.78
CA SER A 319 4.91 -9.78 -2.12
C SER A 319 5.09 -8.70 -3.17
N PHE A 320 5.49 -9.08 -4.39
CA PHE A 320 5.25 -8.21 -5.54
C PHE A 320 3.76 -7.89 -5.65
N ALA A 321 3.46 -6.71 -6.18
CA ALA A 321 2.10 -6.20 -6.23
C ALA A 321 1.14 -7.15 -6.95
N ASN A 322 1.55 -7.72 -8.10
CA ASN A 322 0.74 -8.58 -8.98
C ASN A 322 -0.71 -8.08 -9.06
N ALA A 323 -0.85 -6.79 -9.39
CA ALA A 323 -2.08 -6.04 -9.23
C ALA A 323 -2.65 -5.58 -10.59
N LEU A 324 -3.98 -5.61 -10.70
CA LEU A 324 -4.75 -5.24 -11.89
C LEU A 324 -5.94 -4.38 -11.49
N ALA A 325 -6.24 -3.36 -12.29
CA ALA A 325 -7.49 -2.61 -12.22
C ALA A 325 -8.40 -2.96 -13.41
N PHE A 326 -9.70 -2.93 -13.17
CA PHE A 326 -10.76 -3.26 -14.12
C PHE A 326 -11.81 -2.15 -14.13
N PHE A 327 -12.12 -1.67 -15.34
CA PHE A 327 -13.21 -0.73 -15.60
C PHE A 327 -14.33 -1.39 -16.37
#